data_AF-A0A5Y4MIP6-F1
#
_entry.id   AF-A0A5Y4MIP6-F1
#
_cell.length_a   1.000
_cell.length_b   1.000
_cell.length_c   1.000
_cell.angle_alpha   90.00
_cell.angle_beta   90.00
_cell.angle_gamma   90.00
#
_symmetry.space_group_name_H-M   'P 1'
#
loop_
_entity.id
_entity.type
_entity.pdbx_description
1 polymer ?
#
loop_
_entity_poly.entity_id
_entity_poly.type
_entity_poly.pdbx_seq_one_letter_code
_entity_poly.pdbx_strand_id
1 'polypeptide(L)'
;MKIKALLILFIFLPLIGCDRYTKEKAIVSLKGQEPASFFNGIFTLTYHENTGGMLSLGADLPENVRHIIFTLMVGAVLLSGLAYLLIKPMNKLSFSVGLLMLSGGLGNLYDRVL
;
A
#
# COMPACT_ATOMS: atom_id res chain seq x y z
N MET A 1 8.02 -15.02 19.96
CA MET A 1 8.57 -14.97 18.58
C MET A 1 7.72 -15.74 17.57
N LYS A 2 7.34 -17.00 17.82
CA LYS A 2 6.52 -17.82 16.88
C LYS A 2 5.25 -17.12 16.36
N ILE A 3 4.46 -16.49 17.25
CA ILE A 3 3.23 -15.77 16.85
C ILE A 3 3.51 -14.57 15.92
N LYS A 4 4.58 -13.79 16.17
CA LYS A 4 4.93 -12.63 15.32
C LYS A 4 5.29 -13.09 13.91
N ALA A 5 6.06 -14.17 13.80
CA ALA A 5 6.41 -14.76 12.50
C ALA A 5 5.17 -15.27 11.75
N LEU A 6 4.24 -15.93 12.43
CA LEU A 6 2.97 -16.36 11.82
C LEU A 6 2.15 -15.16 11.34
N LEU A 7 2.04 -14.09 12.13
CA LEU A 7 1.31 -12.89 11.73
C LEU A 7 1.96 -12.21 10.52
N ILE A 8 3.30 -12.16 10.45
CA ILE A 8 4.01 -11.66 9.27
C ILE A 8 3.70 -12.53 8.04
N LEU A 9 3.80 -13.86 8.20
CA LEU A 9 3.57 -14.81 7.11
C LEU A 9 2.14 -14.81 6.58
N PHE A 10 1.14 -14.66 7.46
CA PHE A 10 -0.27 -14.80 7.10
C PHE A 10 -1.03 -13.47 6.95
N ILE A 11 -0.43 -12.34 7.36
CA ILE A 11 -1.05 -11.01 7.20
C ILE A 11 -0.18 -10.15 6.29
N PHE A 12 1.07 -9.89 6.68
CA PHE A 12 1.90 -8.89 6.02
C PHE A 12 2.25 -9.28 4.57
N LEU A 13 2.79 -10.48 4.36
CA LEU A 13 3.20 -10.93 3.02
C LEU A 13 2.01 -11.11 2.06
N PRO A 14 0.89 -11.75 2.46
CA PRO A 14 -0.24 -11.93 1.57
C PRO A 14 -0.89 -10.58 1.19
N LEU A 15 -0.95 -9.61 2.09
CA LEU A 15 -1.54 -8.31 1.77
C LEU A 15 -0.73 -7.55 0.73
N ILE A 16 0.60 -7.55 0.84
CA ILE A 16 1.48 -6.94 -0.18
C ILE A 16 1.35 -7.69 -1.51
N GLY A 17 1.34 -9.03 -1.46
CA GLY A 17 1.21 -9.86 -2.65
C GLY A 17 -0.12 -9.66 -3.37
N CYS A 18 -1.22 -9.65 -2.61
CA CYS A 18 -2.56 -9.40 -3.14
C CYS A 18 -2.69 -7.98 -3.71
N ASP A 19 -2.20 -6.96 -3.01
CA ASP A 19 -2.22 -5.57 -3.49
C ASP A 19 -1.50 -5.43 -4.83
N ARG A 20 -0.30 -6.01 -4.94
CA ARG A 20 0.45 -5.99 -6.20
C ARG A 20 -0.25 -6.75 -7.31
N TYR A 21 -0.72 -7.97 -7.02
CA TYR A 21 -1.40 -8.78 -8.02
C TYR A 21 -2.68 -8.11 -8.53
N THR A 22 -3.48 -7.51 -7.64
CA THR A 22 -4.72 -6.83 -8.06
C THR A 22 -4.42 -5.57 -8.86
N LYS A 23 -3.38 -4.80 -8.52
CA LYS A 23 -2.93 -3.65 -9.32
C LYS A 23 -2.43 -4.06 -10.70
N GLU A 24 -1.62 -5.11 -10.80
CA GLU A 24 -1.19 -5.67 -12.09
C GLU A 24 -2.39 -6.11 -12.93
N LYS A 25 -3.38 -6.78 -12.33
CA LYS A 25 -4.63 -7.13 -13.02
C LYS A 25 -5.46 -5.91 -13.42
N ALA A 26 -5.50 -4.86 -12.61
CA ALA A 26 -6.18 -3.62 -12.96
C ALA A 26 -5.54 -2.95 -14.18
N ILE A 27 -4.20 -2.96 -14.29
CA ILE A 27 -3.50 -2.46 -15.48
C ILE A 27 -3.90 -3.26 -16.72
N VAL A 28 -3.88 -4.59 -16.65
CA VAL A 28 -4.15 -5.44 -17.82
C VAL A 28 -5.63 -5.43 -18.23
N SER A 29 -6.55 -5.39 -17.26
CA SER A 29 -7.98 -5.58 -17.51
C SER A 29 -8.79 -4.29 -17.60
N LEU A 30 -8.31 -3.17 -17.01
CA LEU A 30 -9.10 -1.95 -16.86
C LEU A 30 -8.45 -0.71 -17.49
N LYS A 31 -7.14 -0.70 -17.74
CA LYS A 31 -6.48 0.48 -18.33
C LYS A 31 -7.00 0.75 -19.74
N GLY A 32 -7.57 1.93 -19.94
CA GLY A 32 -8.19 2.35 -21.22
C GLY A 32 -9.53 1.68 -21.53
N GLN A 33 -10.13 0.97 -20.56
CA GLN A 33 -11.45 0.37 -20.69
C GLN A 33 -12.51 1.21 -19.95
N GLU A 34 -13.77 1.04 -20.33
CA GLU A 34 -14.90 1.59 -19.58
C GLU A 34 -14.99 0.97 -18.16
N PRO A 35 -15.52 1.71 -17.17
CA PRO A 35 -15.65 1.21 -15.81
C PRO A 35 -16.47 -0.09 -15.72
N ALA A 36 -15.92 -1.12 -15.05
CA ALA A 36 -16.64 -2.36 -14.81
C ALA A 36 -17.62 -2.19 -13.64
N SER A 37 -18.91 -2.14 -13.93
CA SER A 37 -19.97 -1.93 -12.94
C SER A 37 -20.61 -3.24 -12.48
N PHE A 38 -20.85 -3.36 -11.17
CA PHE A 38 -21.43 -4.51 -10.49
C PHE A 38 -22.62 -4.08 -9.64
N PHE A 39 -23.51 -5.03 -9.32
CA PHE A 39 -24.69 -4.79 -8.47
C PHE A 39 -25.53 -3.57 -8.92
N ASN A 40 -25.79 -3.47 -10.22
CA ASN A 40 -26.53 -2.35 -10.81
C ASN A 40 -25.91 -0.96 -10.52
N GLY A 41 -24.57 -0.88 -10.46
CA GLY A 41 -23.82 0.37 -10.31
C GLY A 41 -23.47 0.75 -8.87
N ILE A 42 -23.75 -0.11 -7.87
CA ILE A 42 -23.36 0.14 -6.47
C ILE A 42 -21.83 0.02 -6.29
N PHE A 43 -21.20 -0.87 -7.04
CA PHE A 43 -19.76 -1.09 -6.99
C PHE A 43 -19.19 -1.03 -8.40
N THR A 44 -18.19 -0.18 -8.60
CA THR A 44 -17.56 0.01 -9.91
C THR A 44 -16.05 -0.04 -9.77
N LEU A 45 -15.41 -0.75 -10.69
CA LEU A 45 -13.96 -0.78 -10.83
C LEU A 45 -13.56 0.14 -11.97
N THR A 46 -12.84 1.21 -11.64
CA THR A 46 -12.26 2.15 -12.60
C THR A 46 -10.76 2.21 -12.40
N TYR A 47 -10.01 2.20 -13.49
CA TYR A 47 -8.56 2.36 -13.45
C TYR A 47 -8.19 3.84 -13.23
N HIS A 48 -7.42 4.12 -12.19
CA HIS A 48 -6.86 5.44 -11.92
C HIS A 48 -5.43 5.33 -11.39
N GLU A 49 -4.54 6.18 -11.92
CA GLU A 49 -3.20 6.38 -11.39
C GLU A 49 -3.20 7.60 -10.46
N ASN A 50 -2.59 7.47 -9.28
CA ASN A 50 -2.47 8.57 -8.33
C ASN A 50 -0.98 8.92 -8.14
N THR A 51 -0.57 10.04 -8.71
CA THR A 51 0.81 10.55 -8.57
C THR A 51 1.06 11.18 -7.20
N GLY A 52 0.02 11.63 -6.50
CA GLY A 52 0.08 12.27 -5.20
C GLY A 52 -0.20 11.32 -4.02
N GLY A 53 -0.55 11.92 -2.88
CA GLY A 53 -1.04 11.24 -1.69
C GLY A 53 -2.56 11.03 -1.72
N MET A 54 -3.16 10.88 -0.53
CA MET A 54 -4.62 10.85 -0.38
C MET A 54 -5.26 12.10 -1.02
N LEU A 55 -6.37 11.93 -1.75
CA LEU A 55 -7.04 13.01 -2.51
C LEU A 55 -6.10 13.73 -3.52
N SER A 56 -5.12 13.01 -4.06
CA SER A 56 -4.09 13.56 -4.97
C SER A 56 -3.26 14.70 -4.33
N LEU A 57 -3.16 14.73 -3.00
CA LEU A 57 -2.37 15.75 -2.30
C LEU A 57 -0.93 15.76 -2.81
N GLY A 58 -0.45 16.93 -3.23
CA GLY A 58 0.91 17.09 -3.74
C GLY A 58 1.16 16.48 -5.13
N ALA A 59 0.11 16.15 -5.88
CA ALA A 59 0.25 15.68 -7.27
C ALA A 59 0.91 16.73 -8.18
N ASP A 60 0.58 18.02 -7.98
CA ASP A 60 1.10 19.16 -8.75
C ASP A 60 2.50 19.61 -8.33
N LEU A 61 3.11 18.95 -7.34
CA LEU A 61 4.48 19.26 -6.94
C LEU A 61 5.47 18.88 -8.07
N PRO A 62 6.61 19.59 -8.16
CA PRO A 62 7.72 19.18 -9.01
C PRO A 62 8.10 17.72 -8.74
N GLU A 63 8.41 16.98 -9.79
CA GLU A 63 8.64 15.53 -9.73
C GLU A 63 9.73 15.14 -8.71
N ASN A 64 10.82 15.91 -8.66
CA ASN A 64 11.90 15.72 -7.70
C ASN A 64 11.41 15.88 -6.24
N VAL A 65 10.60 16.91 -5.96
CA VAL A 65 10.03 17.16 -4.63
C VAL A 65 9.06 16.04 -4.26
N ARG A 66 8.22 15.64 -5.21
CA ARG A 66 7.25 14.55 -5.05
C ARG A 66 7.94 13.22 -4.73
N HIS A 67 9.02 12.89 -5.44
CA HIS A 67 9.82 11.70 -5.20
C HIS A 67 10.50 11.72 -3.83
N ILE A 68 11.09 12.86 -3.43
CA ILE A 68 11.69 13.02 -2.10
C ILE A 68 10.64 12.78 -1.01
N ILE A 69 9.47 13.39 -1.11
CA ILE A 69 8.43 13.29 -0.08
C ILE A 69 7.79 11.90 -0.08
N PHE A 70 7.19 11.48 -1.20
CA PHE A 70 6.35 10.29 -1.22
C PHE A 70 7.11 8.98 -1.41
N THR A 71 8.35 9.03 -1.88
CA THR A 71 9.19 7.83 -1.99
C THR A 71 10.20 7.78 -0.84
N LEU A 72 11.08 8.77 -0.72
CA LEU A 72 12.17 8.70 0.27
C LEU A 72 11.68 8.90 1.71
N MET A 73 10.94 9.97 2.00
CA MET A 73 10.48 10.25 3.37
C MET A 73 9.45 9.22 3.84
N VAL A 74 8.45 8.89 3.02
CA VAL A 74 7.48 7.83 3.36
C VAL A 74 8.20 6.49 3.52
N GLY A 75 9.17 6.15 2.66
CA GLY A 75 9.99 4.96 2.82
C GLY A 75 10.72 4.91 4.17
N ALA A 76 11.34 6.01 4.59
CA ALA A 76 11.99 6.12 5.89
C ALA A 76 11.00 5.96 7.06
N VAL A 77 9.79 6.53 6.96
CA VAL A 77 8.73 6.35 7.95
C VAL A 77 8.26 4.90 8.04
N LEU A 78 8.10 4.21 6.90
CA LEU A 78 7.68 2.81 6.88
C LEU A 78 8.78 1.88 7.42
N LEU A 79 10.04 2.12 7.06
CA LEU A 79 11.17 1.35 7.59
C LEU A 79 11.33 1.53 9.10
N SER A 80 11.25 2.77 9.58
CA SER A 80 11.30 3.05 11.03
C SER A 80 10.10 2.47 11.77
N GLY A 81 8.89 2.54 11.19
CA GLY A 81 7.69 1.90 11.71
C GLY A 81 7.81 0.38 11.80
N LEU A 82 8.36 -0.27 10.78
CA LEU A 82 8.63 -1.71 10.78
C LEU A 82 9.65 -2.10 11.85
N ALA A 83 10.75 -1.36 11.95
CA ALA A 83 11.76 -1.58 12.99
C ALA A 83 11.14 -1.44 14.39
N TYR A 84 10.35 -0.38 14.62
CA TYR A 84 9.65 -0.15 15.88
C TYR A 84 8.71 -1.32 16.23
N LEU A 85 7.93 -1.80 15.26
CA LEU A 85 7.00 -2.92 15.44
C LEU A 85 7.71 -4.23 15.83
N LEU A 86 8.89 -4.47 15.26
CA LEU A 86 9.68 -5.67 15.53
C LEU A 86 10.34 -5.62 16.91
N ILE A 87 10.91 -4.47 17.27
CA ILE A 87 11.68 -4.26 18.51
C ILE A 87 10.75 -4.11 19.72
N LYS A 88 9.67 -3.32 19.61
CA LYS A 88 8.82 -3.02 20.75
C LYS A 88 7.98 -4.26 21.15
N PRO A 89 7.89 -4.59 22.46
CA PRO A 89 6.92 -5.55 22.93
C PRO A 89 5.51 -4.98 22.76
N MET A 90 4.65 -5.73 22.09
CA MET A 90 3.27 -5.36 21.80
C MET A 90 2.36 -6.58 21.98
N ASN A 91 1.10 -6.35 22.31
CA ASN A 91 0.09 -7.40 22.26
C ASN A 91 -0.20 -7.81 20.80
N LYS A 92 -0.88 -8.94 20.62
CA LYS A 92 -1.16 -9.50 19.28
C LYS A 92 -1.96 -8.53 18.41
N LEU A 93 -2.95 -7.86 18.99
CA LEU A 93 -3.84 -6.95 18.27
C LEU A 93 -3.07 -5.74 17.72
N SER A 94 -2.33 -5.04 18.57
CA SER A 94 -1.51 -3.89 18.17
C SER A 94 -0.46 -4.27 17.14
N PHE A 95 0.15 -5.46 17.27
CA PHE A 95 1.10 -5.95 16.29
C PHE A 95 0.43 -6.20 14.93
N SER A 96 -0.74 -6.84 14.90
CA SER A 96 -1.51 -7.08 13.67
C SER A 96 -1.96 -5.79 13.00
N VAL A 97 -2.45 -4.80 13.77
CA VAL A 97 -2.83 -3.48 13.24
C VAL A 97 -1.62 -2.78 12.62
N GLY A 98 -0.47 -2.82 13.29
CA GLY A 98 0.78 -2.29 12.74
C GLY A 98 1.18 -2.96 11.43
N LEU A 99 1.05 -4.30 11.32
CA LEU A 99 1.30 -5.01 10.07
C LEU A 99 0.34 -4.58 8.96
N LEU A 100 -0.96 -4.44 9.25
CA LEU A 100 -1.96 -3.98 8.26
C LEU A 100 -1.62 -2.61 7.69
N MET A 101 -1.25 -1.66 8.57
CA MET A 101 -0.86 -0.31 8.15
C MET A 101 0.42 -0.33 7.31
N LEU A 102 1.43 -1.07 7.75
CA LEU A 102 2.71 -1.15 7.06
C LEU A 102 2.61 -1.91 5.72
N SER A 103 1.79 -2.95 5.61
CA SER A 103 1.59 -3.67 4.35
C SER A 103 0.94 -2.79 3.29
N GLY A 104 -0.08 -2.00 3.68
CA GLY A 104 -0.70 -1.04 2.76
C GLY A 104 0.24 0.10 2.37
N GLY A 105 1.02 0.61 3.33
CA GLY A 105 2.05 1.61 3.06
C GLY A 105 3.13 1.09 2.10
N LEU A 106 3.62 -0.13 2.31
CA LEU A 106 4.68 -0.72 1.50
C LEU A 106 4.20 -1.05 0.07
N GLY A 107 2.97 -1.52 -0.10
CA GLY A 107 2.38 -1.70 -1.44
C GLY A 107 2.34 -0.40 -2.24
N ASN A 108 1.91 0.70 -1.60
CA ASN A 108 1.90 2.01 -2.25
C ASN A 108 3.29 2.64 -2.44
N LEU A 109 4.28 2.27 -1.63
CA LEU A 109 5.66 2.69 -1.81
C LEU A 109 6.29 1.97 -3.00
N TYR A 110 6.00 0.68 -3.15
CA TYR A 110 6.49 -0.14 -4.26
C TYR A 110 6.14 0.49 -5.62
N ASP A 111 4.89 0.91 -5.81
CA ASP A 111 4.42 1.55 -7.04
C ASP A 111 5.07 2.93 -7.32
N ARG A 112 5.70 3.56 -6.33
CA ARG A 112 6.38 4.86 -6.49
C ARG A 112 7.87 4.72 -6.76
N VAL A 113 8.42 3.53 -6.59
CA VAL A 113 9.84 3.22 -6.82
C VAL A 113 10.04 2.65 -8.23
N LEU A 114 9.05 1.93 -8.76
CA LEU A 114 9.05 1.36 -10.10
C LEU A 114 8.23 2.19 -11.07
#